data_AF-A0A927MBQ9-F1
#
_entry.id   AF-A0A927MBQ9-F1
#
_cell.length_a   1.000
_cell.length_b   1.000
_cell.length_c   1.000
_cell.angle_alpha   90.00
_cell.angle_beta   90.00
_cell.angle_gamma   90.00
#
_symmetry.space_group_name_H-M   'P 1'
#
loop_
_entity.id
_entity.type
_entity.pdbx_description
1 polymer ?
#
loop_
_entity_poly.entity_id
_entity_poly.type
_entity_poly.pdbx_seq_one_letter_code
_entity_poly.pdbx_strand_id
1 'polypeptide(L)'
;MDGELFPERVAWRSGPIITGHVVRLMEGYSREVRIGQPILVAVLSTAALVKVVLLLLASVLRAGAAGGARRRWRELRKGPEFLVTPLRLRDGGGLLCEMEIHGHLPQSALEPADHVQVTVRSQQAEGLAPRVERIVNLTTGQLLTPRTPTLWSHLGPALLLQAGLGVLLLGGIIAWVLITR
;
A
#
# COMPACT_ATOMS: atom_id res chain seq x y z
N MET A 1 13.75 -30.86 -32.18
CA MET A 1 13.83 -29.55 -31.49
C MET A 1 12.38 -29.16 -31.30
N ASP A 2 11.78 -29.65 -30.20
CA ASP A 2 10.33 -29.62 -30.01
C ASP A 2 10.08 -29.27 -28.54
N GLY A 3 10.16 -27.97 -28.21
CA GLY A 3 10.21 -27.47 -26.84
C GLY A 3 9.13 -26.45 -26.48
N GLU A 4 8.11 -26.26 -27.31
CA GLU A 4 7.06 -25.26 -27.07
C GLU A 4 5.65 -25.86 -27.13
N LEU A 5 5.24 -26.67 -26.15
CA LEU A 5 3.84 -27.12 -26.10
C LEU A 5 3.41 -27.36 -24.66
N PHE A 6 3.32 -26.32 -23.83
CA PHE A 6 2.20 -26.02 -22.91
C PHE A 6 2.50 -24.67 -22.27
N PRO A 7 1.69 -23.61 -22.45
CA PRO A 7 1.77 -22.47 -21.55
C PRO A 7 1.52 -23.02 -20.15
N GLU A 8 2.54 -22.95 -19.31
CA GLU A 8 2.49 -23.48 -17.95
C GLU A 8 1.26 -22.86 -17.27
N ARG A 9 0.20 -23.65 -17.08
CA ARG A 9 -1.07 -23.13 -16.60
C ARG A 9 -0.86 -22.70 -15.15
N VAL A 10 -0.78 -21.39 -14.95
CA VAL A 10 -0.79 -20.77 -13.63
C VAL A 10 -2.11 -21.13 -12.98
N ALA A 11 -2.05 -22.00 -11.98
CA ALA A 11 -3.21 -22.38 -11.19
C ALA A 11 -3.28 -21.47 -9.97
N TRP A 12 -4.42 -20.82 -9.75
CA TRP A 12 -4.69 -20.14 -8.50
C TRP A 12 -5.26 -21.15 -7.52
N ARG A 13 -4.43 -21.63 -6.60
CA ARG A 13 -4.94 -22.41 -5.47
C ARG A 13 -5.63 -21.48 -4.48
N SER A 14 -6.90 -21.76 -4.24
CA SER A 14 -7.67 -21.20 -3.12
C SER A 14 -7.42 -22.07 -1.88
N GLY A 15 -6.57 -21.59 -0.99
CA GLY A 15 -6.28 -22.23 0.30
C GLY A 15 -5.46 -21.27 1.16
N PRO A 16 -5.58 -21.30 2.49
CA PRO A 16 -4.92 -20.32 3.34
C PRO A 16 -3.40 -20.49 3.35
N ILE A 17 -2.89 -21.70 3.08
CA ILE A 17 -1.47 -22.03 3.16
C ILE A 17 -1.09 -22.88 1.95
N ILE A 18 -0.02 -22.49 1.26
CA ILE A 18 0.56 -23.19 0.12
C ILE A 18 2.02 -23.47 0.46
N THR A 19 2.46 -24.72 0.32
CA THR A 19 3.84 -25.13 0.56
C THR A 19 4.46 -25.60 -0.75
N GLY A 20 5.68 -25.17 -1.04
CA GLY A 20 6.33 -25.56 -2.29
C GLY A 20 7.72 -24.94 -2.46
N HIS A 21 8.25 -25.06 -3.67
CA HIS A 21 9.55 -24.51 -4.03
C HIS A 21 9.40 -23.20 -4.79
N VAL A 22 10.25 -22.23 -4.47
CA VAL A 22 10.36 -20.98 -5.23
C VAL A 22 10.87 -21.30 -6.63
N VAL A 23 10.11 -20.92 -7.65
CA VAL A 23 10.57 -21.01 -9.04
C VAL A 23 11.33 -19.75 -9.38
N ARG A 24 10.69 -18.59 -9.14
CA ARG A 24 11.28 -17.29 -9.44
C ARG A 24 10.54 -16.17 -8.72
N LEU A 25 11.29 -15.17 -8.28
CA LEU A 25 10.79 -13.85 -7.92
C LEU A 25 10.85 -12.94 -9.16
N MET A 26 9.71 -12.41 -9.59
CA MET A 26 9.65 -11.54 -10.77
C MET A 26 9.96 -10.09 -10.42
N GLU A 27 10.19 -9.27 -11.44
CA GLU A 27 10.33 -7.82 -11.24
C GLU A 27 9.04 -7.23 -10.66
N GLY A 28 9.20 -6.40 -9.62
CA GLY A 28 8.08 -5.74 -9.01
C GLY A 28 7.57 -4.60 -9.88
N TYR A 29 6.26 -4.45 -9.97
CA TYR A 29 5.60 -3.34 -10.66
C TYR A 29 4.84 -2.47 -9.65
N SER A 30 4.61 -1.20 -9.99
CA SER A 30 3.81 -0.32 -9.14
C SER A 30 2.32 -0.53 -9.40
N ARG A 31 1.55 -0.68 -8.32
CA ARG A 31 0.09 -0.70 -8.35
C ARG A 31 -0.45 0.44 -7.49
N GLU A 32 -1.44 1.17 -8.00
CA GLU A 32 -2.10 2.22 -7.24
C GLU A 32 -3.11 1.63 -6.24
N VAL A 33 -3.01 2.01 -4.97
CA VAL A 33 -4.11 1.81 -4.00
C VAL A 33 -5.23 2.77 -4.39
N ARG A 34 -6.41 2.23 -4.66
CA ARG A 34 -7.63 3.04 -4.77
C ARG A 34 -7.97 3.61 -3.39
N ILE A 35 -7.53 4.83 -3.10
CA ILE A 35 -8.11 5.60 -1.99
C ILE A 35 -9.51 6.02 -2.43
N GLY A 36 -10.53 5.73 -1.61
CA GLY A 36 -11.86 6.26 -1.84
C GLY A 36 -11.80 7.78 -1.95
N GLN A 37 -12.23 8.32 -3.09
CA GLN A 37 -12.33 9.77 -3.33
C GLN A 37 -12.91 10.58 -2.14
N PRO A 38 -13.95 10.13 -1.40
CA PRO A 38 -14.47 10.91 -0.28
C PRO A 38 -13.46 11.11 0.85
N ILE A 39 -12.63 10.10 1.15
CA ILE A 39 -11.60 10.19 2.21
C ILE A 39 -10.54 11.20 1.80
N LEU A 40 -10.09 11.13 0.55
CA LEU A 40 -9.09 12.07 0.03
C LEU A 40 -9.61 13.51 0.06
N VAL A 41 -10.86 13.72 -0.37
CA VAL A 41 -11.51 15.04 -0.33
C VAL A 41 -11.62 15.57 1.10
N ALA A 42 -12.02 14.75 2.07
CA ALA A 42 -12.14 15.14 3.47
C ALA A 42 -10.79 15.53 4.10
N VAL A 43 -9.74 14.74 3.85
CA VAL A 43 -8.40 15.01 4.39
C VAL A 43 -7.81 16.28 3.76
N LEU A 44 -7.96 16.46 2.45
CA LEU A 44 -7.43 17.63 1.76
C LEU A 44 -8.18 18.92 2.14
N SER A 45 -9.50 18.87 2.29
CA SER A 45 -10.31 20.04 2.66
C SER A 45 -9.98 20.53 4.07
N THR A 46 -9.88 19.60 5.03
CA THR A 46 -9.53 19.90 6.43
C THR A 46 -8.09 20.40 6.57
N ALA A 47 -7.12 19.78 5.87
CA ALA A 47 -5.75 20.26 5.85
C ALA A 47 -5.61 21.64 5.20
N ALA A 48 -6.38 21.92 4.14
CA ALA A 48 -6.40 23.24 3.50
C ALA A 48 -6.91 24.33 4.44
N LEU A 49 -7.93 24.04 5.25
CA LEU A 49 -8.47 24.99 6.23
C LEU A 49 -7.41 25.43 7.24
N VAL A 50 -6.65 24.47 7.81
CA VAL A 50 -5.56 24.76 8.75
C VAL A 50 -4.47 25.60 8.09
N LYS A 51 -4.13 25.29 6.84
CA LYS A 51 -3.13 26.07 6.09
C LYS A 51 -3.57 27.51 5.88
N VAL A 52 -4.84 27.75 5.56
CA VAL A 52 -5.39 29.11 5.43
C VAL A 52 -5.32 29.86 6.75
N VAL A 53 -5.71 29.22 7.86
CA VAL A 53 -5.64 29.81 9.20
C VAL A 53 -4.20 30.18 9.56
N LEU A 54 -3.24 29.28 9.33
CA LEU A 54 -1.82 29.54 9.59
C LEU A 54 -1.26 30.67 8.70
N LEU A 55 -1.67 30.73 7.44
CA LEU A 55 -1.26 31.82 6.54
C LEU A 55 -1.85 33.16 6.98
N LEU A 56 -3.09 33.19 7.44
CA LEU A 56 -3.72 34.40 8.00
C LEU A 56 -2.98 34.86 9.26
N LEU A 57 -2.70 33.93 10.19
CA LEU A 57 -1.89 34.21 11.39
C LEU A 57 -0.51 34.75 11.02
N ALA A 58 0.19 34.13 10.07
CA ALA A 58 1.51 34.58 9.62
C ALA A 58 1.45 35.97 8.96
N SER A 59 0.39 36.26 8.20
CA SER A 59 0.19 37.57 7.56
C SER A 59 -0.04 38.69 8.57
N VAL A 60 -0.74 38.38 9.68
CA VAL A 60 -0.98 39.32 10.79
C VAL A 60 0.29 39.51 11.64
N LEU A 61 1.06 38.44 11.86
CA LEU A 61 2.24 38.46 12.73
C LEU A 61 3.52 38.99 12.04
N ARG A 62 3.47 39.39 10.75
CA ARG A 62 4.64 39.80 9.93
C ARG A 62 5.83 38.83 9.99
N ALA A 63 5.58 37.58 10.38
CA ALA A 63 6.59 36.54 10.38
C ALA A 63 6.66 35.98 8.96
N GLY A 64 7.83 36.08 8.32
CA GLY A 64 8.10 35.43 7.05
C GLY A 64 7.95 33.91 7.20
N ALA A 65 6.78 33.37 6.90
CA ALA A 65 6.52 31.95 7.09
C ALA A 65 7.19 31.15 5.97
N ALA A 66 8.06 30.26 6.42
CA ALA A 66 8.81 29.30 5.63
C ALA A 66 7.97 28.63 4.54
N GLY A 67 8.46 28.74 3.31
CA GLY A 67 7.94 28.05 2.13
C GLY A 67 8.11 26.54 2.26
N GLY A 68 7.19 25.87 2.96
CA GLY A 68 7.03 24.42 2.88
C GLY A 68 6.53 24.05 1.49
N ALA A 69 7.31 23.23 0.77
CA ALA A 69 7.09 22.83 -0.62
C ALA A 69 5.61 22.53 -0.92
N ARG A 70 5.03 23.26 -1.88
CA ARG A 70 3.70 23.01 -2.45
C ARG A 70 3.70 21.63 -3.11
N ARG A 71 3.32 20.57 -2.41
CA ARG A 71 2.87 19.32 -3.08
C ARG A 71 1.65 19.68 -3.92
N ARG A 72 1.78 19.55 -5.24
CA ARG A 72 0.74 19.98 -6.19
C ARG A 72 -0.45 19.03 -6.05
N TRP A 73 -1.66 19.56 -6.18
CA TRP A 73 -2.92 18.79 -6.24
C TRP A 73 -2.86 17.60 -7.22
N ARG A 74 -2.05 17.71 -8.28
CA ARG A 74 -1.79 16.62 -9.25
C ARG A 74 -0.99 15.44 -8.67
N GLU A 75 -0.08 15.69 -7.73
CA GLU A 75 0.72 14.66 -7.06
C GLU A 75 -0.11 13.92 -5.99
N LEU A 76 -1.02 14.63 -5.33
CA LEU A 76 -1.92 14.07 -4.31
C LEU A 76 -3.11 13.30 -4.89
N ARG A 77 -3.39 13.45 -6.19
CA ARG A 77 -4.45 12.72 -6.91
C ARG A 77 -3.99 11.37 -7.43
N LYS A 78 -2.68 11.15 -7.57
CA LYS A 78 -2.13 9.81 -7.77
C LYS A 78 -2.26 9.06 -6.46
N GLY A 79 -2.94 7.91 -6.49
CA GLY A 79 -3.07 7.07 -5.31
C GLY A 79 -1.70 6.59 -4.81
N PRO A 80 -1.61 6.06 -3.59
CA PRO A 80 -0.41 5.39 -3.11
C PRO A 80 0.01 4.33 -4.10
N GLU A 81 1.13 4.55 -4.78
CA GLU A 81 1.81 3.49 -5.51
C GLU A 81 2.49 2.60 -4.47
N PHE A 82 2.22 1.30 -4.55
CA PHE A 82 2.95 0.30 -3.79
C PHE A 82 3.55 -0.72 -4.73
N LEU A 83 4.72 -1.22 -4.35
CA LEU A 83 5.40 -2.27 -5.10
C LEU A 83 4.63 -3.58 -4.92
N VAL A 84 4.30 -4.21 -6.05
CA VAL A 84 3.76 -5.57 -6.11
C VAL A 84 4.80 -6.43 -6.78
N THR A 85 5.30 -7.44 -6.07
CA THR A 85 6.29 -8.37 -6.59
C THR A 85 5.63 -9.74 -6.83
N PRO A 86 5.49 -10.19 -8.09
CA PRO A 86 4.97 -11.52 -8.37
C PRO A 86 5.95 -12.59 -7.91
N LEU A 87 5.44 -13.59 -7.19
CA LEU A 87 6.16 -14.76 -6.76
C LEU A 87 5.54 -15.98 -7.43
N ARG A 88 6.39 -16.78 -8.08
CA ARG A 88 6.01 -18.06 -8.66
C ARG A 88 6.53 -19.20 -7.81
N LEU A 89 5.62 -20.04 -7.35
CA LEU A 89 5.92 -21.24 -6.59
C LEU A 89 5.50 -22.48 -7.36
N ARG A 90 6.22 -23.57 -7.17
CA ARG A 90 5.77 -24.89 -7.56
C ARG A 90 5.38 -25.66 -6.31
N ASP A 91 4.08 -25.94 -6.19
CA ASP A 91 3.49 -26.69 -5.09
C ASP A 91 4.01 -28.14 -5.07
N GLY A 92 3.85 -28.85 -3.95
CA GLY A 92 4.23 -30.26 -3.81
C GLY A 92 3.53 -31.19 -4.82
N GLY A 93 2.39 -30.76 -5.38
CA GLY A 93 1.73 -31.44 -6.50
C GLY A 93 2.29 -31.13 -7.89
N GLY A 94 3.40 -30.39 -7.99
CA GLY A 94 4.03 -29.99 -9.26
C GLY A 94 3.34 -28.82 -9.99
N LEU A 95 2.28 -28.25 -9.41
CA LEU A 95 1.52 -27.15 -10.01
C LEU A 95 2.24 -25.81 -9.82
N LEU A 96 2.31 -25.02 -10.88
CA LEU A 96 2.79 -23.64 -10.83
C LEU A 96 1.69 -22.72 -10.27
N CYS A 97 1.97 -22.10 -9.14
CA CYS A 97 1.11 -21.13 -8.46
C CYS A 97 1.75 -19.75 -8.51
N GLU A 98 1.01 -18.75 -8.99
CA GLU A 98 1.44 -17.36 -8.98
C GLU A 98 0.71 -16.62 -7.85
N MET A 99 1.45 -15.77 -7.14
CA MET A 99 0.95 -15.01 -6.01
C MET A 99 1.62 -13.64 -5.95
N GLU A 100 0.95 -12.68 -5.33
CA GLU A 100 1.41 -11.29 -5.27
C GLU A 100 1.94 -10.96 -3.87
N ILE A 101 3.21 -10.57 -3.80
CA ILE A 101 3.81 -10.00 -2.60
C ILE A 101 3.56 -8.50 -2.63
N HIS A 102 2.81 -7.99 -1.66
CA HIS A 102 2.53 -6.57 -1.56
C HIS A 102 3.53 -5.90 -0.61
N GLY A 103 4.26 -4.92 -1.12
CA GLY A 103 5.29 -4.20 -0.38
C GLY A 103 6.70 -4.56 -0.85
N HIS A 104 7.68 -4.11 -0.08
CA HIS A 104 9.08 -4.37 -0.40
C HIS A 104 9.54 -5.67 0.26
N LEU A 105 10.07 -6.58 -0.54
CA LEU A 105 10.81 -7.75 -0.09
C LEU A 105 12.23 -7.67 -0.67
N PRO A 106 13.29 -7.88 0.14
CA PRO A 106 14.64 -7.97 -0.40
C PRO A 106 14.72 -9.08 -1.43
N GLN A 107 15.35 -8.83 -2.58
CA GLN A 107 15.48 -9.86 -3.63
C GLN A 107 16.27 -11.08 -3.15
N SER A 108 17.23 -10.89 -2.24
CA SER A 108 18.01 -11.96 -1.61
C SER A 108 17.25 -12.75 -0.53
N ALA A 109 15.99 -12.39 -0.22
CA ALA A 109 15.21 -13.09 0.80
C ALA A 109 14.61 -14.41 0.31
N LEU A 110 14.50 -14.58 -1.02
CA LEU A 110 13.95 -15.77 -1.66
C LEU A 110 14.80 -16.15 -2.86
N GLU A 111 15.50 -17.26 -2.77
CA GLU A 111 16.28 -17.82 -3.86
C GLU A 111 15.48 -18.87 -4.64
N PRO A 112 15.74 -19.06 -5.94
CA PRO A 112 15.18 -20.20 -6.68
C PRO A 112 15.49 -21.53 -5.98
N ALA A 113 14.54 -22.44 -6.00
CA ALA A 113 14.51 -23.74 -5.31
C ALA A 113 14.32 -23.70 -3.78
N ASP A 114 14.25 -22.53 -3.14
CA ASP A 114 13.94 -22.43 -1.71
C ASP A 114 12.60 -23.09 -1.40
N HIS A 115 12.58 -23.93 -0.37
CA HIS A 115 11.36 -24.53 0.14
C HIS A 115 10.68 -23.52 1.04
N VAL A 116 9.47 -23.09 0.67
CA VAL A 116 8.72 -22.07 1.38
C VAL A 116 7.32 -22.54 1.72
N GLN A 117 6.81 -22.06 2.85
CA GLN A 117 5.41 -22.12 3.21
C GLN A 117 4.84 -20.71 3.16
N VAL A 118 3.84 -20.49 2.32
CA VAL A 118 3.25 -19.18 2.10
C VAL A 118 1.80 -19.17 2.54
N THR A 119 1.46 -18.23 3.41
CA THR A 119 0.09 -17.92 3.77
C THR A 119 -0.46 -16.88 2.81
N VAL A 120 -1.59 -17.20 2.17
CA VAL A 120 -2.20 -16.36 1.14
C VAL A 120 -3.64 -15.98 1.49
N ARG A 121 -4.08 -14.85 0.94
CA ARG A 121 -5.42 -14.31 1.07
C ARG A 121 -5.98 -13.92 -0.28
N SER A 122 -7.26 -14.22 -0.52
CA SER A 122 -7.95 -13.79 -1.73
C SER A 122 -8.06 -12.26 -1.78
N GLN A 123 -7.91 -11.70 -2.97
CA GLN A 123 -8.12 -10.27 -3.22
C GLN A 123 -9.57 -10.01 -3.59
N GLN A 124 -10.09 -8.82 -3.28
CA GLN A 124 -11.48 -8.44 -3.57
C GLN A 124 -11.75 -8.25 -5.07
N ALA A 125 -10.72 -7.95 -5.87
CA ALA A 125 -10.86 -7.79 -7.31
C ALA A 125 -10.76 -9.14 -8.01
N GLU A 126 -11.76 -9.43 -8.84
CA GLU A 126 -11.81 -10.64 -9.66
C GLU A 126 -10.65 -10.66 -10.66
N GLY A 127 -10.04 -11.83 -10.84
CA GLY A 127 -8.94 -12.00 -11.78
C GLY A 127 -7.55 -11.61 -11.24
N LEU A 128 -7.42 -11.27 -9.96
CA LEU A 128 -6.12 -11.03 -9.33
C LEU A 128 -5.57 -12.29 -8.66
N ALA A 129 -4.26 -12.50 -8.79
CA ALA A 129 -3.56 -13.54 -8.07
C ALA A 129 -3.69 -13.33 -6.55
N PRO A 130 -3.67 -14.41 -5.75
CA PRO A 130 -3.82 -14.29 -4.30
C PRO A 130 -2.66 -13.49 -3.69
N ARG A 131 -2.98 -12.69 -2.66
CA ARG A 131 -2.00 -11.87 -1.94
C ARG A 131 -1.28 -12.71 -0.90
N VAL A 132 0.03 -12.54 -0.81
CA VAL A 132 0.86 -13.12 0.24
C VAL A 132 0.78 -12.29 1.52
N GLU A 133 0.47 -12.93 2.64
CA GLU A 133 0.46 -12.31 3.97
C GLU A 133 1.71 -12.66 4.79
N ARG A 134 2.20 -13.90 4.63
CA ARG A 134 3.33 -14.42 5.39
C ARG A 134 4.07 -15.46 4.56
N ILE A 135 5.39 -15.42 4.60
CA ILE A 135 6.26 -16.41 3.95
C ILE A 135 7.19 -16.96 5.03
N VAL A 136 7.22 -18.27 5.18
CA VAL A 136 8.20 -18.98 5.99
C VAL A 136 9.13 -19.68 5.02
N ASN A 137 10.38 -19.25 4.96
CA ASN A 137 11.40 -19.96 4.21
C ASN A 137 11.88 -21.13 5.07
N LEU A 138 11.48 -22.34 4.69
CA LEU A 138 11.81 -23.58 5.38
C LEU A 138 13.28 -23.99 5.12
N THR A 139 13.88 -23.55 4.01
CA THR A 139 15.31 -23.74 3.74
C THR A 139 16.18 -22.94 4.71
N THR A 140 15.87 -21.64 4.88
CA THR A 140 16.71 -20.73 5.68
C THR A 140 16.21 -20.51 7.10
N GLY A 141 15.00 -21.01 7.43
CA GLY A 141 14.32 -20.76 8.71
C GLY A 141 13.81 -19.32 8.88
N GLN A 142 13.89 -18.49 7.83
CA GLN A 142 13.51 -17.08 7.91
C GLN A 142 12.00 -16.88 7.80
N LEU A 143 11.45 -16.03 8.66
CA LEU A 143 10.08 -15.56 8.59
C LEU A 143 10.04 -14.19 7.91
N LEU A 144 9.39 -14.12 6.76
CA LEU A 144 9.21 -12.90 5.99
C LEU A 144 7.74 -12.46 6.05
N THR A 145 7.52 -11.21 6.45
CA THR A 145 6.17 -10.62 6.54
C THR A 145 6.10 -9.39 5.64
N PRO A 146 5.63 -9.54 4.39
CA PRO A 146 5.46 -8.42 3.47
C PRO A 146 4.54 -7.37 4.08
N ARG A 147 5.02 -6.13 4.19
CA ARG A 147 4.23 -5.01 4.71
C ARG A 147 3.71 -4.16 3.58
N THR A 148 2.38 -4.06 3.48
CA THR A 148 1.74 -3.05 2.63
C THR A 148 1.97 -1.66 3.20
N PRO A 149 2.37 -0.67 2.38
CA PRO A 149 2.36 0.72 2.83
C PRO A 149 0.92 1.11 3.19
N THR A 150 0.77 1.76 4.34
CA THR A 150 -0.53 2.24 4.81
C THR A 150 -0.79 3.65 4.29
N LEU A 151 -2.04 4.12 4.39
CA LEU A 151 -2.39 5.51 4.10
C LEU A 151 -1.52 6.51 4.87
N TRP A 152 -1.06 6.13 6.07
CA TRP A 152 -0.12 6.91 6.88
C TRP A 152 1.24 7.07 6.23
N SER A 153 1.80 5.98 5.71
CA SER A 153 3.07 5.99 4.98
C SER A 153 2.99 6.84 3.70
N HIS A 154 1.81 6.92 3.08
CA HIS A 154 1.62 7.66 1.84
C HIS A 154 1.32 9.16 2.04
N LEU A 155 0.34 9.49 2.88
CA LEU A 155 -0.07 10.88 3.15
C LEU A 155 0.99 11.62 3.97
N GLY A 156 1.76 10.89 4.77
CA GLY A 156 2.77 11.43 5.67
C GLY A 156 2.15 11.96 6.97
N PRO A 157 2.88 11.87 8.09
CA PRO A 157 2.38 12.24 9.41
C PRO A 157 1.96 13.72 9.49
N ALA A 158 2.65 14.60 8.76
CA ALA A 158 2.36 16.04 8.76
C ALA A 158 0.97 16.35 8.18
N LEU A 159 0.58 15.69 7.07
CA LEU A 159 -0.70 15.96 6.41
C LEU A 159 -1.87 15.41 7.24
N LEU A 160 -1.68 14.26 7.88
CA LEU A 160 -2.67 13.71 8.82
C LEU A 160 -2.85 14.59 10.06
N LEU A 161 -1.76 15.15 10.61
CA LEU A 161 -1.82 16.13 11.70
C LEU A 161 -2.60 17.39 11.29
N GLN A 162 -2.32 17.92 10.10
CA GLN A 162 -3.05 19.07 9.56
C GLN A 162 -4.54 18.77 9.39
N ALA A 163 -4.90 17.59 8.86
CA ALA A 163 -6.29 17.19 8.73
C ALA A 163 -6.98 17.03 10.10
N GLY A 164 -6.33 16.40 11.07
CA GLY A 164 -6.85 16.24 12.44
C GLY A 164 -7.10 17.59 13.12
N LEU A 165 -6.15 18.53 13.01
CA LEU A 165 -6.33 19.90 13.48
C LEU A 165 -7.49 20.61 12.77
N GLY A 166 -7.65 20.39 11.46
CA GLY A 166 -8.74 20.97 10.67
C GLY A 166 -10.11 20.48 11.10
N VAL A 167 -10.24 19.18 11.41
CA VAL A 167 -11.47 18.59 11.96
C VAL A 167 -11.81 19.20 13.31
N LEU A 168 -10.82 19.33 14.22
CA LEU A 168 -11.05 19.93 15.54
C LEU A 168 -11.49 21.39 15.43
N LEU A 169 -10.88 22.14 14.53
CA LEU A 169 -11.20 23.56 14.31
C LEU A 169 -12.60 23.73 13.72
N LEU A 170 -12.95 22.92 12.72
CA LEU A 170 -14.29 22.93 12.11
C LEU A 170 -15.35 22.50 13.13
N GLY A 171 -15.09 21.44 13.91
CA GLY A 171 -15.97 20.98 14.97
C GLY A 171 -16.19 22.03 16.05
N GLY A 172 -15.12 22.74 16.45
CA GLY A 172 -15.20 23.86 17.39
C GLY A 172 -16.06 25.01 16.87
N ILE A 173 -15.90 25.40 15.60
CA ILE A 173 -16.73 26.45 14.97
C ILE A 173 -18.21 26.02 14.92
N ILE A 174 -18.48 24.78 14.49
CA ILE A 174 -19.85 24.27 14.41
C ILE A 174 -20.49 24.25 15.80
N ALA A 175 -19.79 23.73 16.81
CA ALA A 175 -20.27 23.73 18.19
C ALA A 175 -20.54 25.14 18.71
N TRP A 176 -19.62 26.08 18.46
CA TRP A 176 -19.79 27.48 18.82
C TRP A 176 -21.04 28.10 18.17
N VAL A 177 -21.23 27.89 16.88
CA VAL A 177 -22.41 28.41 16.14
C VAL A 177 -23.71 27.80 16.67
N LEU A 178 -23.70 26.51 17.04
CA LEU A 178 -24.86 25.84 17.62
C LEU A 178 -25.19 26.34 19.04
N ILE A 179 -24.17 26.71 19.82
CA ILE A 179 -24.34 27.22 21.20
C ILE A 179 -24.76 28.70 21.20
N THR A 180 -24.36 29.47 20.19
CA THR A 180 -24.61 30.92 20.09
C THR A 180 -25.86 31.29 19.28
N ARG A 181 -26.57 30.30 18.76
CA ARG A 181 -27.92 30.45 18.17
C ARG A 181 -28.98 30.05 19.19
#